data_AF-A0A6C0U3I0-F1
#
_entry.id   AF-A0A6C0U3I0-F1
#
_cell.length_a   1.000
_cell.length_b   1.000
_cell.length_c   1.000
_cell.angle_alpha   90.00
_cell.angle_beta   90.00
_cell.angle_gamma   90.00
#
_symmetry.space_group_name_H-M   'P 1'
#
loop_
_entity.id
_entity.type
_entity.pdbx_description
1 polymer ?
#
loop_
_entity_poly.entity_id
_entity_poly.type
_entity_poly.pdbx_seq_one_letter_code
_entity_poly.pdbx_strand_id
1 'polypeptide(L)'
;MKPRKKPRAPRRSEPFNEPHNIQASHIDLEPIFEGQVDYLVRMIRILEIRAIDVLLEPMDLTLSAWYPLAVLRELDGMSQRELGIRLNLKDAAIGKAVDFLEKAGLVQRMTGKDRRKALVFLTDGGKKVAEDVAAKRQQLLEVITEGFSEREAKLFPKLLERCYMNINNFVESQKEQE
;
A
#
# COMPACT_ATOMS: atom_id res chain seq x y z
N MET A 1 -23.25 -28.50 -31.12
CA MET A 1 -23.06 -27.32 -30.25
C MET A 1 -21.74 -27.46 -29.50
N LYS A 2 -20.77 -26.55 -29.70
CA LYS A 2 -19.50 -26.56 -28.94
C LYS A 2 -19.74 -25.96 -27.54
N PRO A 3 -19.15 -26.51 -26.46
CA PRO A 3 -19.36 -26.00 -25.11
C PRO A 3 -18.71 -24.61 -24.98
N ARG A 4 -19.46 -23.66 -24.38
CA ARG A 4 -18.97 -22.30 -24.10
C ARG A 4 -17.82 -22.39 -23.08
N LYS A 5 -16.63 -21.89 -23.47
CA LYS A 5 -15.49 -21.72 -22.56
C LYS A 5 -15.90 -20.80 -21.40
N LYS A 6 -15.59 -21.20 -20.16
CA LYS A 6 -15.71 -20.34 -18.98
C LYS A 6 -14.96 -19.02 -19.21
N PRO A 7 -15.44 -17.87 -18.70
CA PRO A 7 -14.72 -16.61 -18.84
C PRO A 7 -13.35 -16.75 -18.17
N ARG A 8 -12.27 -16.45 -18.90
CA ARG A 8 -10.94 -16.30 -18.29
C ARG A 8 -10.98 -15.12 -17.33
N ALA A 9 -10.47 -15.31 -16.12
CA ALA A 9 -10.19 -14.20 -15.21
C ALA A 9 -9.39 -13.11 -15.94
N PRO A 10 -9.64 -11.82 -15.66
CA PRO A 10 -8.90 -10.74 -16.29
C PRO A 10 -7.39 -10.92 -15.98
N ARG A 11 -6.56 -10.88 -17.03
CA ARG A 11 -5.10 -10.83 -16.88
C ARG A 11 -4.75 -9.58 -16.08
N ARG A 12 -3.74 -9.69 -15.19
CA ARG A 12 -3.16 -8.57 -14.41
C ARG A 12 -3.23 -7.29 -15.23
N SER A 13 -4.14 -6.38 -14.89
CA SER A 13 -4.11 -5.02 -15.41
C SER A 13 -2.80 -4.44 -14.93
N GLU A 14 -1.98 -3.91 -15.85
CA GLU A 14 -0.66 -3.36 -15.55
C GLU A 14 -0.69 -2.57 -14.24
N PRO A 15 0.18 -2.90 -13.26
CA PRO A 15 0.27 -2.12 -12.05
C PRO A 15 0.54 -0.67 -12.40
N PHE A 16 0.06 0.25 -11.56
CA PHE A 16 0.46 1.64 -11.62
C PHE A 16 1.99 1.71 -11.54
N ASN A 17 2.64 1.98 -12.68
CA ASN A 17 4.08 2.18 -12.73
C ASN A 17 4.39 3.55 -12.10
N GLU A 18 4.71 3.55 -10.80
CA GLU A 18 5.77 4.46 -10.35
C GLU A 18 7.02 4.16 -11.21
N PRO A 19 7.82 5.17 -11.59
CA PRO A 19 8.92 5.04 -12.56
C PRO A 19 10.13 4.33 -11.91
N HIS A 20 9.90 3.14 -11.37
CA HIS A 20 10.91 2.30 -10.77
C HIS A 20 11.08 1.08 -11.67
N ASN A 21 12.25 0.98 -12.29
CA ASN A 21 12.61 -0.20 -13.06
C ASN A 21 12.85 -1.36 -12.06
N ILE A 22 11.79 -2.11 -11.75
CA ILE A 22 11.79 -3.21 -10.79
C ILE A 22 12.54 -4.46 -11.33
N GLN A 23 13.16 -4.38 -12.52
CA GLN A 23 13.77 -5.53 -13.20
C GLN A 23 15.20 -5.90 -12.74
N ALA A 24 15.87 -5.10 -11.91
CA ALA A 24 17.19 -5.47 -11.40
C ALA A 24 17.07 -6.62 -10.37
N SER A 25 17.76 -7.74 -10.60
CA SER A 25 17.71 -8.93 -9.72
C SER A 25 18.27 -8.68 -8.31
N HIS A 26 19.09 -7.64 -8.16
CA HIS A 26 19.65 -7.16 -6.90
C HIS A 26 19.59 -5.63 -6.89
N ILE A 27 19.35 -5.04 -5.72
CA ILE A 27 19.44 -3.59 -5.52
C ILE A 27 20.59 -3.36 -4.55
N ASP A 28 21.71 -2.89 -5.09
CA ASP A 28 22.86 -2.49 -4.28
C ASP A 28 22.80 -0.99 -3.99
N LEU A 29 23.36 -0.59 -2.85
CA LEU A 29 23.58 0.82 -2.55
C LEU A 29 24.76 1.31 -3.38
N GLU A 30 24.55 2.41 -4.10
CA GLU A 30 25.60 3.05 -4.90
C GLU A 30 26.56 3.82 -3.97
N PRO A 31 27.88 3.51 -3.96
CA PRO A 31 28.84 4.13 -3.05
C PRO A 31 28.91 5.66 -3.15
N ILE A 32 28.62 6.21 -4.33
CA ILE A 32 28.63 7.67 -4.56
C ILE A 32 27.54 8.42 -3.77
N PHE A 33 26.53 7.71 -3.26
CA PHE A 33 25.45 8.25 -2.44
C PHE A 33 25.48 7.71 -1.00
N GLU A 34 26.62 7.15 -0.56
CA GLU A 34 26.76 6.61 0.78
C GLU A 34 26.43 7.68 1.85
N GLY A 35 25.59 7.30 2.81
CA GLY A 35 25.15 8.17 3.89
C GLY A 35 24.16 9.28 3.50
N GLN A 36 23.82 9.42 2.21
CA GLN A 36 22.83 10.41 1.78
C GLN A 36 21.41 9.97 2.14
N VAL A 37 20.76 10.73 3.01
CA VAL A 37 19.47 10.33 3.61
C VAL A 37 18.36 10.22 2.57
N ASP A 38 18.28 11.15 1.62
CA ASP A 38 17.27 11.15 0.55
C ASP A 38 17.43 9.94 -0.38
N TYR A 39 18.67 9.55 -0.69
CA TYR A 39 18.96 8.34 -1.45
C TYR A 39 18.56 7.09 -0.65
N LEU A 40 18.96 6.97 0.62
CA LEU A 40 18.59 5.84 1.47
C LEU A 40 17.07 5.70 1.62
N VAL A 41 16.34 6.80 1.83
CA VAL A 41 14.87 6.80 1.89
C VAL A 41 14.28 6.26 0.59
N ARG A 42 14.78 6.71 -0.56
CA ARG A 42 14.35 6.20 -1.88
C ARG A 42 14.63 4.70 -2.01
N MET A 43 15.83 4.25 -1.69
CA MET A 43 16.22 2.84 -1.87
C MET A 43 15.44 1.90 -0.95
N ILE A 44 15.24 2.31 0.31
CA ILE A 44 14.38 1.60 1.26
C ILE A 44 12.96 1.50 0.70
N ARG A 45 12.40 2.58 0.17
CA ARG A 45 11.05 2.55 -0.42
C ARG A 45 10.94 1.57 -1.59
N ILE A 46 11.92 1.55 -2.48
CA ILE A 46 11.93 0.62 -3.62
C ILE A 46 12.00 -0.83 -3.13
N LEU A 47 12.86 -1.13 -2.15
CA LEU A 47 12.98 -2.48 -1.59
C LEU A 47 11.73 -2.90 -0.82
N GLU A 48 11.13 -1.99 -0.05
CA GLU A 48 9.88 -2.24 0.67
C GLU A 48 8.75 -2.60 -0.30
N ILE A 49 8.61 -1.85 -1.41
CA ILE A 49 7.62 -2.15 -2.45
C ILE A 49 7.80 -3.59 -2.98
N ARG A 50 9.04 -3.97 -3.30
CA ARG A 50 9.34 -5.33 -3.79
C ARG A 50 9.05 -6.40 -2.74
N ALA A 51 9.42 -6.15 -1.49
CA ALA A 51 9.14 -7.06 -0.39
C ALA A 51 7.63 -7.26 -0.24
N ILE A 52 6.84 -6.19 -0.26
CA ILE A 52 5.38 -6.27 -0.20
C ILE A 52 4.82 -7.04 -1.40
N ASP A 53 5.29 -6.78 -2.63
CA ASP A 53 4.83 -7.53 -3.80
C ASP A 53 5.05 -9.04 -3.66
N VAL A 54 6.22 -9.46 -3.14
CA VAL A 54 6.52 -10.87 -2.83
C VAL A 54 5.57 -11.42 -1.76
N LEU A 55 5.27 -10.64 -0.72
CA LEU A 55 4.35 -11.05 0.34
C LEU A 55 2.91 -11.21 -0.17
N LEU A 56 2.50 -10.39 -1.13
CA LEU A 56 1.14 -10.38 -1.67
C LEU A 56 0.89 -11.42 -2.77
N GLU A 57 1.95 -11.91 -3.44
CA GLU A 57 1.84 -12.86 -4.55
C GLU A 57 1.01 -14.12 -4.22
N PRO A 58 1.18 -14.80 -3.07
CA PRO A 58 0.39 -15.98 -2.72
C PRO A 58 -1.11 -15.71 -2.53
N MET A 59 -1.48 -14.44 -2.31
CA MET A 59 -2.85 -13.99 -2.06
C MET A 59 -3.52 -13.41 -3.31
N ASP A 60 -2.84 -13.43 -4.46
CA ASP A 60 -3.28 -12.82 -5.73
C ASP A 60 -3.69 -11.34 -5.56
N LEU A 61 -2.99 -10.63 -4.67
CA LEU A 61 -3.19 -9.21 -4.40
C LEU A 61 -2.10 -8.36 -5.06
N THR A 62 -2.43 -7.10 -5.35
CA THR A 62 -1.49 -6.09 -5.85
C THR A 62 -1.12 -5.08 -4.77
N LEU A 63 0.02 -4.38 -4.93
CA LEU A 63 0.40 -3.28 -4.05
C LEU A 63 -0.73 -2.24 -3.88
N SER A 64 -1.41 -1.89 -4.96
CA SER A 64 -2.50 -0.90 -4.94
C SER A 64 -3.76 -1.39 -4.21
N ALA A 65 -3.99 -2.70 -4.15
CA ALA A 65 -5.16 -3.29 -3.53
C ALA A 65 -4.98 -3.58 -2.03
N TRP A 66 -3.75 -3.80 -1.55
CA TRP A 66 -3.56 -4.08 -0.12
C TRP A 66 -3.78 -2.83 0.75
N TYR A 67 -3.41 -1.63 0.28
CA TYR A 67 -3.53 -0.40 1.07
C TYR A 67 -4.97 -0.14 1.56
N PRO A 68 -6.01 -0.17 0.70
CA PRO A 68 -7.40 -0.07 1.16
C PRO A 68 -7.81 -1.20 2.12
N LEU A 69 -7.34 -2.43 1.87
CA LEU A 69 -7.66 -3.59 2.71
C LEU A 69 -7.09 -3.42 4.13
N ALA A 70 -5.85 -2.92 4.25
CA ALA A 70 -5.23 -2.62 5.54
C ALA A 70 -5.92 -1.47 6.28
N VAL A 71 -6.33 -0.40 5.58
CA VAL A 71 -7.07 0.69 6.22
C VAL A 71 -8.44 0.23 6.72
N LEU A 72 -9.17 -0.55 5.91
CA LEU A 72 -10.48 -1.08 6.30
C LEU A 72 -10.40 -2.11 7.43
N ARG A 73 -9.25 -2.78 7.60
CA ARG A 73 -8.99 -3.65 8.75
C ARG A 73 -9.00 -2.86 10.07
N GLU A 74 -8.33 -1.71 10.08
CA GLU A 74 -8.26 -0.85 11.27
C GLU A 74 -9.56 -0.10 11.52
N LEU A 75 -10.20 0.37 10.46
CA LEU A 75 -11.47 1.10 10.55
C LEU A 75 -12.33 0.80 9.31
N ASP A 76 -13.26 -0.13 9.48
CA ASP A 76 -14.14 -0.58 8.40
C ASP A 76 -15.26 0.43 8.11
N GLY A 77 -15.92 0.30 6.96
CA GLY A 77 -17.10 1.10 6.62
C GLY A 77 -16.78 2.53 6.18
N MET A 78 -15.82 2.68 5.26
CA MET A 78 -15.42 3.99 4.72
C MET A 78 -15.91 4.21 3.29
N SER A 79 -16.18 5.47 2.94
CA SER A 79 -16.33 5.84 1.54
C SER A 79 -14.99 5.77 0.80
N GLN A 80 -15.04 5.61 -0.52
CA GLN A 80 -13.84 5.65 -1.37
C GLN A 80 -13.08 6.97 -1.26
N ARG A 81 -13.79 8.09 -1.04
CA ARG A 81 -13.16 9.38 -0.80
C ARG A 81 -12.36 9.38 0.51
N GLU A 82 -12.92 8.84 1.57
CA GLU A 82 -12.24 8.72 2.87
C GLU A 82 -11.02 7.81 2.80
N LEU A 83 -11.09 6.72 2.03
CA LEU A 83 -9.95 5.86 1.74
C LEU A 83 -8.86 6.61 0.96
N GLY A 84 -9.24 7.37 -0.08
CA GLY A 84 -8.30 8.16 -0.88
C GLY A 84 -7.56 9.22 -0.07
N ILE A 85 -8.27 9.94 0.79
CA ILE A 85 -7.66 10.93 1.69
C ILE A 85 -6.66 10.25 2.64
N ARG A 86 -7.04 9.14 3.28
CA ARG A 86 -6.16 8.43 4.24
C ARG A 86 -4.92 7.82 3.58
N LEU A 87 -5.06 7.33 2.36
CA LEU A 87 -3.98 6.69 1.62
C LEU A 87 -3.17 7.66 0.76
N ASN A 88 -3.54 8.95 0.75
CA ASN A 88 -2.98 9.95 -0.16
C ASN A 88 -3.05 9.51 -1.64
N LEU A 89 -4.18 8.93 -2.04
CA LEU A 89 -4.41 8.41 -3.39
C LEU A 89 -5.53 9.18 -4.09
N LYS A 90 -5.35 9.39 -5.40
CA LYS A 90 -6.38 10.01 -6.26
C LYS A 90 -7.62 9.11 -6.36
N ASP A 91 -8.79 9.73 -6.50
CA ASP A 91 -10.10 9.04 -6.61
C ASP A 91 -10.10 7.91 -7.65
N ALA A 92 -9.48 8.12 -8.81
CA ALA A 92 -9.39 7.10 -9.85
C ALA A 92 -8.57 5.86 -9.44
N ALA A 93 -7.51 6.05 -8.64
CA ALA A 93 -6.67 4.96 -8.15
C ALA A 93 -7.41 4.14 -7.08
N ILE A 94 -8.08 4.80 -6.14
CA ILE A 94 -8.94 4.14 -5.15
C ILE A 94 -10.11 3.43 -5.80
N GLY A 95 -10.72 4.05 -6.82
CA GLY A 95 -11.76 3.43 -7.65
C GLY A 95 -11.35 2.06 -8.13
N LYS A 96 -10.22 2.01 -8.85
CA LYS A 96 -9.64 0.77 -9.40
C LYS A 96 -9.28 -0.24 -8.31
N ALA A 97 -8.70 0.20 -7.19
CA ALA A 97 -8.31 -0.69 -6.10
C ALA A 97 -9.54 -1.34 -5.43
N VAL A 98 -10.58 -0.56 -5.14
CA VAL A 98 -11.82 -1.09 -4.54
C VAL A 98 -12.58 -1.98 -5.54
N ASP A 99 -12.61 -1.62 -6.83
CA ASP A 99 -13.20 -2.49 -7.86
C ASP A 99 -12.49 -3.84 -7.96
N PHE A 100 -11.17 -3.85 -7.83
CA PHE A 100 -10.38 -5.07 -7.81
C PHE A 100 -10.72 -5.92 -6.58
N LEU A 101 -10.71 -5.32 -5.38
CA LEU A 101 -11.03 -6.00 -4.13
C LEU A 101 -12.47 -6.55 -4.12
N GLU A 102 -13.43 -5.82 -4.69
CA GLU A 102 -14.83 -6.24 -4.76
C GLU A 102 -14.99 -7.43 -5.72
N LYS A 103 -14.31 -7.40 -6.88
CA LYS A 103 -14.26 -8.55 -7.81
C LYS A 103 -13.58 -9.78 -7.21
N ALA A 104 -12.59 -9.57 -6.33
CA ALA A 104 -11.94 -10.62 -5.56
C ALA A 104 -12.81 -11.13 -4.39
N GLY A 105 -13.97 -10.51 -4.12
CA GLY A 105 -14.87 -10.88 -3.03
C GLY A 105 -14.36 -10.49 -1.64
N LEU A 106 -13.37 -9.58 -1.55
CA LEU A 106 -12.74 -9.16 -0.30
C LEU A 106 -13.40 -7.93 0.31
N VAL A 107 -14.06 -7.11 -0.50
CA VAL A 107 -14.88 -5.99 -0.03
C VAL A 107 -16.26 -6.03 -0.66
N GLN A 108 -17.19 -5.31 -0.05
CA GLN A 108 -18.52 -5.07 -0.57
C GLN A 108 -18.88 -3.60 -0.42
N ARG A 109 -19.59 -3.04 -1.40
CA ARG A 109 -20.15 -1.68 -1.31
C ARG A 109 -21.58 -1.73 -0.82
N MET A 110 -21.87 -1.01 0.26
CA MET A 110 -23.22 -0.84 0.78
C MET A 110 -23.67 0.60 0.58
N THR A 111 -24.75 0.79 -0.16
CA THR A 111 -25.42 2.09 -0.29
C THR A 111 -26.53 2.20 0.75
N GLY A 112 -26.46 3.22 1.62
CA GLY A 112 -27.59 3.62 2.45
C GLY A 112 -28.70 4.33 1.63
N LYS A 113 -29.62 5.03 2.32
CA LYS A 113 -30.68 5.82 1.67
C LYS A 113 -30.13 6.93 0.76
N ASP A 114 -28.98 7.52 1.08
CA ASP A 114 -28.30 8.46 0.19
C ASP A 114 -27.33 7.71 -0.74
N ARG A 115 -27.75 7.51 -1.99
CA ARG A 115 -26.97 6.82 -3.04
C ARG A 115 -25.62 7.49 -3.35
N ARG A 116 -25.38 8.71 -2.84
CA ARG A 116 -24.15 9.48 -3.08
C ARG A 116 -22.98 9.09 -2.18
N LYS A 117 -23.16 8.19 -1.21
CA LYS A 117 -22.10 7.70 -0.32
C LYS A 117 -22.19 6.18 -0.16
N ALA A 118 -21.73 5.45 -1.17
CA ALA A 118 -21.44 4.02 -0.99
C ALA A 118 -20.28 3.87 0.01
N LEU A 119 -20.51 3.11 1.07
CA LEU A 119 -19.48 2.73 2.02
C LEU A 119 -18.91 1.36 1.62
N VAL A 120 -17.61 1.23 1.74
CA VAL A 120 -16.85 0.00 1.47
C VAL A 120 -16.67 -0.70 2.80
N PHE A 121 -17.04 -1.98 2.83
CA PHE A 121 -16.87 -2.86 3.98
C PHE A 121 -16.02 -4.08 3.61
N LEU A 122 -15.21 -4.59 4.52
CA LEU A 122 -14.61 -5.91 4.35
C LEU A 122 -15.69 -7.00 4.39
N THR A 123 -15.56 -8.00 3.51
CA THR A 123 -16.29 -9.27 3.68
C THR A 123 -15.60 -10.12 4.73
N ASP A 124 -16.21 -11.22 5.17
CA ASP A 124 -15.54 -12.16 6.08
C ASP A 124 -14.27 -12.76 5.45
N GLY A 125 -14.30 -13.00 4.12
CA GLY A 125 -13.10 -13.39 3.36
C GLY A 125 -12.05 -12.28 3.32
N GLY A 126 -12.47 -11.03 3.13
CA GLY A 126 -11.61 -9.86 3.19
C GLY A 126 -10.91 -9.66 4.52
N LYS A 127 -11.64 -9.84 5.63
CA LYS A 127 -11.08 -9.78 6.98
C LYS A 127 -10.00 -10.83 7.18
N LYS A 128 -10.26 -12.07 6.76
CA LYS A 128 -9.27 -13.15 6.86
C LYS A 128 -7.99 -12.82 6.07
N VAL A 129 -8.14 -12.39 4.82
CA VAL A 129 -7.00 -11.98 3.99
C VAL A 129 -6.27 -10.79 4.61
N ALA A 130 -6.98 -9.83 5.21
CA ALA A 130 -6.37 -8.69 5.87
C ALA A 130 -5.53 -9.09 7.09
N GLU A 131 -5.99 -10.05 7.89
CA GLU A 131 -5.20 -10.63 8.98
C GLU A 131 -3.96 -11.37 8.47
N ASP A 132 -4.10 -12.19 7.42
CA ASP A 132 -2.98 -12.93 6.83
C ASP A 132 -1.91 -11.96 6.29
N VAL A 133 -2.31 -10.90 5.59
CA VAL A 133 -1.41 -9.83 5.13
C VAL A 133 -0.78 -9.10 6.31
N ALA A 134 -1.54 -8.78 7.36
CA ALA A 134 -1.02 -8.08 8.54
C ALA A 134 0.07 -8.90 9.26
N ALA A 135 -0.13 -10.21 9.41
CA ALA A 135 0.86 -11.11 9.98
C ALA A 135 2.15 -11.17 9.13
N LYS A 136 2.00 -11.23 7.80
CA LYS A 136 3.15 -11.21 6.88
C LYS A 136 3.89 -9.86 6.89
N ARG A 137 3.16 -8.76 6.98
CA ARG A 137 3.74 -7.43 7.13
C ARG A 137 4.50 -7.29 8.45
N GLN A 138 4.00 -7.87 9.53
CA GLN A 138 4.69 -7.87 10.81
C GLN A 138 6.07 -8.54 10.71
N GLN A 139 6.17 -9.67 9.99
CA GLN A 139 7.46 -10.33 9.73
C GLN A 139 8.42 -9.42 8.95
N LEU A 140 7.92 -8.66 7.97
CA LEU A 140 8.75 -7.69 7.24
C LEU A 140 9.25 -6.55 8.13
N LEU A 141 8.41 -6.04 9.04
CA LEU A 141 8.81 -4.99 9.99
C LEU A 141 9.91 -5.47 10.95
N GLU A 142 9.85 -6.74 11.36
CA GLU A 142 10.91 -7.37 12.17
C GLU A 142 12.22 -7.43 11.39
N VAL A 143 12.20 -7.83 10.12
CA VAL A 143 13.39 -7.84 9.25
C VAL A 143 13.96 -6.42 9.04
N ILE A 144 13.11 -5.41 8.85
CA ILE A 144 13.55 -4.01 8.68
C ILE A 144 14.37 -3.52 9.88
N THR A 145 14.11 -4.06 11.07
CA THR A 145 14.79 -3.67 12.32
C THR A 145 15.75 -4.75 12.83
N GLU A 146 16.04 -5.76 12.02
CA GLU A 146 16.99 -6.82 12.39
C GLU A 146 18.38 -6.22 12.64
N GLY A 147 19.02 -6.63 13.74
CA GLY A 147 20.29 -6.07 14.19
C GLY A 147 20.19 -4.77 14.99
N PHE A 148 19.00 -4.16 15.12
CA PHE A 148 18.81 -3.00 15.99
C PHE A 148 18.80 -3.43 17.47
N SER A 149 19.37 -2.59 18.33
CA SER A 149 19.07 -2.62 19.76
C SER A 149 17.62 -2.24 20.02
N GLU A 150 17.09 -2.61 21.20
CA GLU A 150 15.73 -2.22 21.61
C GLU A 150 15.54 -0.69 21.59
N ARG A 151 16.59 0.05 21.92
CA ARG A 151 16.57 1.52 21.87
C ARG A 151 16.46 2.03 20.44
N GLU A 152 17.24 1.46 19.50
CA GLU A 152 17.20 1.84 18.09
C GLU A 152 15.84 1.51 17.46
N ALA A 153 15.31 0.31 17.72
CA ALA A 153 13.98 -0.09 17.23
C ALA A 153 12.86 0.86 17.70
N LYS A 154 12.93 1.36 18.94
CA LYS A 154 11.98 2.36 19.46
C LYS A 154 12.24 3.78 18.96
N LEU A 155 13.49 4.11 18.65
CA LEU A 155 13.91 5.45 18.23
C LEU A 155 13.70 5.68 16.74
N PHE A 156 13.87 4.65 15.92
CA PHE A 156 13.82 4.74 14.47
C PHE A 156 12.49 5.28 13.93
N PRO A 157 11.30 4.77 14.34
CA PRO A 157 10.03 5.36 13.92
C PRO A 157 9.91 6.84 14.30
N LYS A 158 10.36 7.21 15.51
CA LYS A 158 10.32 8.61 15.98
C LYS A 158 11.26 9.52 15.18
N LEU A 159 12.37 8.99 14.65
CA LEU A 159 13.26 9.74 13.76
C LEU A 159 12.61 9.93 12.38
N LEU A 160 11.98 8.89 11.83
CA LEU A 160 11.25 8.98 10.57
C LEU A 160 10.07 9.96 10.65
N GLU A 161 9.29 9.94 11.74
CA GLU A 161 8.20 10.90 11.98
C GLU A 161 8.72 12.34 12.03
N ARG A 162 9.84 12.58 12.71
CA ARG A 162 10.48 13.91 12.74
C ARG A 162 10.98 14.34 11.36
N CYS A 163 11.57 13.42 10.60
CA CYS A 163 11.98 13.66 9.21
C CYS A 163 10.77 14.04 8.34
N TYR A 164 9.67 13.30 8.43
CA TYR A 164 8.40 13.60 7.77
C TYR A 164 7.90 15.00 8.11
N MET A 165 7.84 15.35 9.40
CA MET A 165 7.38 16.67 9.83
C MET A 165 8.26 17.80 9.28
N ASN A 166 9.58 17.62 9.29
CA ASN A 166 10.51 18.61 8.72
C ASN A 166 10.27 18.83 7.23
N ILE A 167 10.08 17.75 6.45
CA ILE A 167 9.81 17.83 5.02
C ILE A 167 8.45 18.48 4.76
N ASN A 168 7.42 18.11 5.53
CA ASN A 168 6.08 18.68 5.40
C ASN A 168 6.10 20.20 5.67
N ASN A 169 6.76 20.63 6.74
CA ASN A 169 6.90 22.05 7.07
C ASN A 169 7.65 22.82 5.98
N PHE A 170 8.70 22.22 5.41
CA PHE A 170 9.40 22.81 4.27
C PHE A 170 8.44 23.03 3.10
N VAL A 171 7.66 22.01 2.71
CA VAL A 171 6.69 22.11 1.59
C VAL A 171 5.64 23.20 1.84
N GLU A 172 5.06 23.27 3.04
CA GLU A 172 4.07 24.31 3.35
C GLU A 172 4.68 25.73 3.34
N SER A 173 5.92 25.88 3.83
CA SER A 173 6.61 27.20 3.81
C SER A 173 6.88 27.73 2.41
N GLN A 174 6.98 26.85 1.41
CA GLN A 174 7.17 27.27 0.01
C GLN A 174 5.84 27.70 -0.62
N LYS A 175 4.73 27.06 -0.25
CA LYS A 175 3.39 27.43 -0.75
C LYS A 175 2.92 28.79 -0.24
N GLU A 176 3.36 29.21 0.94
CA GLU A 176 3.05 30.52 1.52
C GLU A 176 3.82 31.67 0.86
N GLN A 177 4.85 31.37 0.06
CA GLN A 177 5.68 32.34 -0.65
C GLN A 177 5.24 32.58 -2.11
N GLU A 178 4.28 31.79 -2.61
CA GLU A 178 3.66 31.90 -3.94
C GLU A 178 2.30 32.62 -3.88
#